data_AF-A0A318LUX2-F1
#
_entry.id   AF-A0A318LUX2-F1
#
_cell.length_a   1.000
_cell.length_b   1.000
_cell.length_c   1.000
_cell.angle_alpha   90.00
_cell.angle_beta   90.00
_cell.angle_gamma   90.00
#
_symmetry.space_group_name_H-M   'P 1'
#
loop_
_entity.id
_entity.type
_entity.pdbx_description
1 polymer ?
#
loop_
_entity_poly.entity_id
_entity_poly.type
_entity_poly.pdbx_seq_one_letter_code
_entity_poly.pdbx_strand_id
1 'polypeptide(L)' 'MTTSNAEEPSHEGMDGPALLEALLADKHVRPIESVDELADEGIFEGDDELDEFLSWVATERKADLA' A
#
# COMPACT_ATOMS: atom_id res chain seq x y z
N MET A 1 -16.57 6.47 -22.65
CA MET A 1 -16.55 5.00 -22.45
C MET A 1 -15.16 4.51 -22.84
N THR A 2 -14.23 4.49 -21.90
CA THR A 2 -12.89 3.90 -22.10
C THR A 2 -12.72 2.84 -21.02
N THR A 3 -13.09 1.60 -21.32
CA THR A 3 -12.74 0.45 -20.50
C THR A 3 -11.27 0.16 -20.77
N SER A 4 -10.38 0.79 -19.99
CA SER A 4 -8.98 0.39 -19.93
C SER A 4 -8.94 -0.91 -19.14
N ASN A 5 -9.16 -2.02 -19.84
CA ASN A 5 -8.95 -3.35 -19.30
C ASN A 5 -7.43 -3.53 -19.20
N ALA A 6 -6.84 -3.07 -18.10
CA ALA A 6 -5.53 -3.55 -17.72
C ALA A 6 -5.68 -5.08 -17.62
N GLU A 7 -4.92 -5.81 -18.43
CA GLU A 7 -4.84 -7.26 -18.31
C GLU A 7 -4.20 -7.56 -16.95
N GLU A 8 -5.03 -7.64 -15.90
CA GLU A 8 -4.57 -8.11 -14.61
C GLU A 8 -4.13 -9.56 -14.79
N PRO A 9 -2.90 -9.93 -14.37
CA PRO A 9 -2.47 -11.31 -14.43
C PRO A 9 -3.48 -12.17 -13.67
N SER A 10 -4.01 -13.20 -14.33
CA SER A 10 -5.03 -14.06 -13.75
C SER A 10 -4.45 -14.82 -12.56
N HIS A 11 -4.78 -14.37 -11.36
CA HIS A 11 -4.39 -14.97 -10.08
C HIS A 11 -5.27 -16.15 -9.64
N GLU A 12 -6.14 -16.63 -10.52
CA GLU A 12 -7.10 -17.68 -10.21
C GLU A 12 -6.39 -19.00 -9.84
N GLY A 13 -6.69 -19.52 -8.66
CA GLY A 13 -6.20 -20.83 -8.19
C GLY A 13 -4.85 -20.81 -7.47
N MET A 14 -4.25 -19.64 -7.24
CA MET A 14 -3.05 -19.51 -6.41
C MET A 14 -3.40 -19.63 -4.92
N ASP A 15 -2.55 -20.29 -4.14
CA ASP A 15 -2.66 -20.23 -2.67
C ASP A 15 -2.22 -18.84 -2.15
N GLY A 16 -2.56 -18.54 -0.89
CA GLY A 16 -2.29 -17.23 -0.30
C GLY A 16 -0.83 -16.76 -0.41
N PRO A 17 0.17 -17.61 -0.09
CA PRO A 17 1.58 -17.27 -0.25
C PRO A 17 2.00 -17.04 -1.71
N ALA A 18 1.60 -17.90 -2.64
CA ALA A 18 1.95 -17.74 -4.06
C ALA A 18 1.31 -16.49 -4.66
N LEU A 19 0.08 -16.15 -4.25
CA LEU A 19 -0.58 -14.91 -4.63
C LEU A 19 0.18 -13.69 -4.13
N LEU A 20 0.62 -13.71 -2.87
CA LEU A 20 1.39 -12.62 -2.29
C LEU A 20 2.69 -12.40 -3.06
N GLU A 21 3.44 -13.46 -3.36
CA GLU A 21 4.69 -13.36 -4.13
C GLU A 21 4.47 -12.77 -5.54
N ALA A 22 3.41 -13.19 -6.24
CA ALA A 22 3.07 -12.66 -7.55
C ALA A 22 2.71 -11.17 -7.51
N LEU A 23 1.95 -10.72 -6.51
CA LEU A 23 1.59 -9.31 -6.35
C LEU A 23 2.79 -8.42 -6.01
N LEU A 24 3.70 -8.91 -5.17
CA LEU A 24 4.95 -8.22 -4.84
C LEU A 24 5.84 -8.06 -6.07
N ALA A 25 6.00 -9.14 -6.86
CA ALA A 25 6.79 -9.13 -8.07
C ALA A 25 6.22 -8.18 -9.14
N ASP A 26 4.90 -8.19 -9.35
CA ASP A 26 4.22 -7.31 -10.31
C ASP A 26 4.43 -5.83 -9.97
N LYS A 27 4.25 -5.49 -8.69
CA LYS A 27 4.41 -4.12 -8.20
C LYS A 27 5.86 -3.69 -7.98
N HIS A 28 6.82 -4.60 -8.18
CA HIS A 28 8.24 -4.36 -7.93
C HIS A 28 8.51 -3.84 -6.50
N VAL A 29 7.75 -4.35 -5.53
CA VAL A 29 7.86 -4.00 -4.12
C VAL A 29 8.22 -5.22 -3.28
N ARG A 30 8.71 -4.96 -2.07
CA ARG A 30 8.99 -6.00 -1.07
C ARG A 30 8.27 -5.71 0.24
N PRO A 31 7.94 -6.72 1.05
CA PRO A 31 7.42 -6.51 2.39
C PRO A 31 8.40 -5.70 3.22
N ILE A 32 7.87 -4.88 4.12
CA ILE A 32 8.65 -4.09 5.07
C ILE A 32 9.17 -5.05 6.16
N GLU A 33 10.49 -5.19 6.30
CA GLU A 33 11.10 -6.12 7.25
C GLU A 33 11.42 -5.47 8.61
N SER A 34 11.48 -4.14 8.67
CA SER A 34 11.74 -3.41 9.91
C SER A 34 11.11 -2.02 9.92
N VAL A 35 10.94 -1.46 11.11
CA VAL A 35 10.45 -0.08 11.28
C VAL A 35 11.41 0.94 10.65
N ASP A 36 12.71 0.64 10.63
CA ASP A 36 13.71 1.52 10.05
C ASP A 36 13.54 1.65 8.52
N GLU A 37 12.93 0.67 7.85
CA GLU A 37 12.61 0.76 6.42
C GLU A 37 11.43 1.69 6.12
N LEU A 38 10.63 2.05 7.13
CA LEU A 38 9.61 3.09 7.00
C LEU A 38 10.19 4.49 7.18
N ALA A 39 11.38 4.61 7.77
CA ALA A 39 12.05 5.87 7.98
C ALA A 39 12.90 6.23 6.76
N ASP A 40 12.25 6.60 5.65
CA ASP A 40 12.93 7.15 4.48
C ASP A 40 13.00 8.68 4.56
N GLU A 41 14.19 9.22 4.32
CA GLU A 41 14.47 10.64 4.44
C GLU A 41 13.76 11.39 3.31
N GLY A 42 12.83 12.30 3.67
CA GLY A 42 12.07 13.07 2.70
C GLY A 42 10.81 12.39 2.16
N ILE A 43 10.29 11.35 2.83
CA ILE A 43 8.90 10.87 2.59
C ILE A 43 7.91 12.04 2.75
N PHE A 44 8.14 12.86 3.77
CA PHE A 44 7.37 14.06 4.05
C PHE A 44 8.26 15.28 3.83
N GLU A 45 7.69 16.33 3.24
CA GLU A 45 8.32 17.64 3.06
C GLU A 45 8.57 18.33 4.42
N GLY A 46 7.85 17.93 5.47
CA GLY A 46 8.07 18.37 6.85
C GLY A 46 7.05 17.82 7.84
N ASP A 47 7.18 18.24 9.11
CA ASP A 47 6.32 17.79 10.21
C ASP A 47 4.83 18.16 9.99
N ASP A 48 4.55 19.30 9.35
CA ASP A 48 3.19 19.74 9.05
C ASP A 48 2.44 18.76 8.12
N GLU A 49 3.15 18.19 7.12
CA GLU A 49 2.57 17.20 6.20
C GLU A 49 2.34 15.85 6.91
N LEU A 50 3.27 15.45 7.78
CA LEU A 50 3.11 14.27 8.61
C LEU A 50 1.88 14.40 9.54
N ASP A 51 1.69 15.55 10.17
CA ASP A 51 0.54 15.81 11.04
C ASP A 51 -0.80 15.76 10.27
N GLU A 52 -0.84 16.30 9.05
CA GLU A 52 -2.01 16.20 8.17
C GLU A 52 -2.33 14.74 7.83
N PHE A 53 -1.31 13.96 7.43
CA PHE A 53 -1.45 12.54 7.13
C PHE A 53 -2.00 11.75 8.34
N LEU A 54 -1.45 11.98 9.54
CA LEU A 54 -1.90 11.31 10.77
C LEU A 54 -3.35 11.67 11.12
N SER A 55 -3.75 12.93 10.92
CA SER A 55 -5.13 13.39 11.12
C SER A 55 -6.11 12.68 10.17
N TRP A 56 -5.72 12.53 8.91
CA TRP A 56 -6.50 11.80 7.92
C TRP A 56 -6.65 10.31 8.29
N VAL A 57 -5.55 9.62 8.61
CA VAL A 57 -5.58 8.19 9.01
C VAL A 57 -6.46 7.97 10.23
N ALA A 58 -6.37 8.83 11.23
CA ALA A 58 -7.20 8.74 12.44
C ALA A 58 -8.69 8.90 12.12
N THR A 59 -9.03 9.77 11.16
CA THR A 59 -10.40 9.98 10.70
C THR A 59 -10.93 8.77 9.94
N GLU A 60 -10.16 8.24 8.99
CA GLU A 60 -10.55 7.10 8.17
C GLU A 60 -10.73 5.83 9.01
N ARG A 61 -9.78 5.56 9.92
CA ARG A 61 -9.88 4.42 10.84
C ARG A 61 -11.10 4.52 11.74
N LYS A 62 -11.49 5.73 12.15
CA LYS A 62 -12.68 5.96 12.95
C LYS A 62 -13.97 5.76 12.13
N ALA A 63 -13.95 6.07 10.84
CA ALA A 63 -15.07 5.84 9.93
C ALA A 63 -15.26 4.34 9.64
N ASP A 64 -14.19 3.58 9.43
CA ASP A 64 -14.25 2.13 9.20
C ASP A 64 -14.71 1.31 10.42
N LEU A 65 -14.59 1.87 11.63
CA LEU A 65 -15.00 1.23 12.87
C LEU A 65 -16.44 1.56 13.31
N ALA A 66 -17.16 2.41 12.57
CA ALA A 66 -18.51 2.90 12.91
C ALA A 66 -19.60 2.20 12.06
#